data_AF-A0A7V7ZBA9-F1
#
_entry.id   AF-A0A7V7ZBA9-F1
#
_cell.length_a   1.000
_cell.length_b   1.000
_cell.length_c   1.000
_cell.angle_alpha   90.00
_cell.angle_beta   90.00
_cell.angle_gamma   90.00
#
_symmetry.space_group_name_H-M   'P 1'
#
loop_
_entity.id
_entity.type
_entity.pdbx_description
1 polymer ?
#
loop_
_entity_poly.entity_id
_entity_poly.type
_entity_poly.pdbx_seq_one_letter_code
_entity_poly.pdbx_strand_id
1 'polypeptide(L)'
;MTSTEPKFSWQQYRDLASGVAGYWRSYGAWREVICSPFVHIAIFVTVLSSGYWMSSPWHATAVSLLPNLLGFGVTGYAIWIGWGDEKLREALMDIGKGEKGSGYVQISAIFAHFGMVQCIALVLALVASALDYQLSPKSGLACIFHSLSLPTDTMSYLRPFGAAVGYFFFVYAIFTALETTLALFRLAGWVQKMRKMQKTKPTPQNQQ
;
A
#
# COMPACT_ATOMS: atom_id res chain seq x y z
N MET A 1 19.44 34.48 -20.17
CA MET A 1 18.99 33.13 -19.80
C MET A 1 19.43 32.89 -18.36
N THR A 2 18.60 33.27 -17.39
CA THR A 2 18.87 33.01 -15.97
C THR A 2 18.23 31.69 -15.62
N SER A 3 19.06 30.67 -15.43
CA SER A 3 18.69 29.38 -14.88
C SER A 3 18.11 29.60 -13.48
N THR A 4 16.79 29.48 -13.35
CA THR A 4 16.15 29.31 -12.05
C THR A 4 16.56 27.95 -11.52
N GLU A 5 17.62 27.93 -10.72
CA GLU A 5 17.94 26.84 -9.79
C GLU A 5 16.63 26.40 -9.08
N PRO A 6 16.28 25.11 -9.10
CA PRO A 6 15.10 24.64 -8.37
C PRO A 6 15.36 24.83 -6.87
N LYS A 7 14.78 25.88 -6.29
CA LYS A 7 14.82 26.11 -4.84
C LYS A 7 14.19 24.90 -4.16
N PHE A 8 15.01 24.17 -3.40
CA PHE A 8 14.55 23.17 -2.44
C PHE A 8 13.48 23.81 -1.54
N SER A 9 12.21 23.45 -1.76
CA SER A 9 11.09 24.07 -1.08
C SER A 9 10.55 23.11 -0.03
N TRP A 10 10.65 23.49 1.24
CA TRP A 10 9.99 22.83 2.37
C TRP A 10 8.48 22.60 2.15
N GLN A 11 7.86 23.33 1.19
CA GLN A 11 6.49 23.10 0.78
C GLN A 11 6.28 21.68 0.22
N GLN A 12 7.21 21.13 -0.56
CA GLN A 12 7.08 19.78 -1.14
C GLN A 12 6.96 18.71 -0.05
N TYR A 13 7.77 18.81 1.01
CA TYR A 13 7.69 17.90 2.15
C TYR A 13 6.39 18.05 2.93
N ARG A 14 5.88 19.29 3.08
CA ARG A 14 4.59 19.55 3.73
C ARG A 14 3.43 19.00 2.92
N ASP A 15 3.48 19.14 1.60
CA ASP A 15 2.46 18.62 0.70
C ASP A 15 2.45 17.09 0.73
N LEU A 16 3.63 16.45 0.70
CA LEU A 16 3.76 14.99 0.89
C LEU A 16 3.18 14.55 2.24
N ALA A 17 3.59 15.21 3.34
CA ALA A 17 3.14 14.86 4.67
C ALA A 17 1.61 15.02 4.83
N SER A 18 1.04 16.10 4.27
CA SER A 18 -0.40 16.33 4.30
C SER A 18 -1.17 15.31 3.46
N GLY A 19 -0.65 14.94 2.27
CA GLY A 19 -1.21 13.88 1.44
C GLY A 19 -1.20 12.52 2.14
N VAL A 20 -0.07 12.15 2.73
CA VAL A 20 0.06 10.89 3.50
C VAL A 20 -0.89 10.88 4.70
N ALA A 21 -0.99 11.99 5.44
CA ALA A 21 -1.91 12.10 6.57
C ALA A 21 -3.38 12.00 6.13
N GLY A 22 -3.74 12.62 5.00
CA GLY A 22 -5.08 12.55 4.43
C GLY A 22 -5.48 11.14 4.00
N TYR A 23 -4.59 10.44 3.30
CA TYR A 23 -4.77 9.03 2.94
C TYR A 23 -4.94 8.17 4.20
N TRP A 24 -4.05 8.33 5.18
CA TRP A 24 -4.02 7.46 6.36
C TRP A 24 -5.31 7.56 7.17
N ARG A 25 -5.84 8.78 7.35
CA ARG A 25 -7.12 9.00 8.02
C ARG A 25 -8.28 8.38 7.24
N SER A 26 -8.30 8.54 5.91
CA SER A 26 -9.38 8.05 5.05
C SER A 26 -9.40 6.53 4.94
N TYR A 27 -8.24 5.87 4.95
CA TYR A 27 -8.12 4.41 4.95
C TYR A 27 -8.71 3.80 6.25
N GLY A 28 -8.56 4.49 7.38
CA GLY A 28 -9.01 4.02 8.70
C GLY A 28 -7.88 3.87 9.73
N ALA A 29 -6.71 4.45 9.44
CA ALA A 29 -5.52 4.47 10.29
C ALA A 29 -5.04 3.07 10.74
N TRP A 30 -4.27 3.02 11.83
CA TRP A 30 -3.71 1.77 12.38
C TRP A 30 -4.77 0.75 12.76
N ARG A 31 -5.95 1.20 13.17
CA ARG A 31 -7.05 0.31 13.55
C ARG A 31 -7.48 -0.56 12.38
N GLU A 32 -7.63 0.01 11.19
CA GLU A 32 -8.05 -0.76 10.02
C GLU A 32 -6.97 -1.75 9.60
N VAL A 33 -5.70 -1.35 9.63
CA VAL A 33 -4.58 -2.24 9.31
C VAL A 33 -4.54 -3.42 10.29
N ILE A 34 -4.51 -3.16 11.59
CA ILE A 34 -4.35 -4.22 12.60
C ILE A 34 -5.59 -5.10 12.68
N CYS A 35 -6.80 -4.56 12.50
CA CYS A 35 -8.02 -5.36 12.51
C CYS A 35 -8.33 -6.01 11.15
N SER A 36 -7.55 -5.72 10.09
CA SER A 36 -7.81 -6.24 8.76
C SER A 36 -7.60 -7.76 8.73
N PRO A 37 -8.55 -8.53 8.17
CA PRO A 37 -8.36 -9.97 7.98
C PRO A 37 -7.13 -10.26 7.10
N PHE A 38 -6.78 -9.35 6.19
CA PHE A 38 -5.62 -9.50 5.30
C PHE A 38 -4.29 -9.43 6.03
N VAL A 39 -4.16 -8.56 7.04
CA VAL A 39 -2.96 -8.51 7.89
C VAL A 39 -2.84 -9.79 8.70
N HIS A 40 -3.92 -10.27 9.31
CA HIS A 40 -3.89 -11.52 10.08
C HIS A 40 -3.51 -12.73 9.23
N ILE A 41 -4.08 -12.84 8.03
CA ILE A 41 -3.73 -13.91 7.09
C ILE A 41 -2.26 -13.76 6.64
N ALA A 42 -1.80 -12.54 6.39
CA ALA A 42 -0.39 -12.31 6.02
C ALA A 42 0.56 -12.75 7.15
N ILE A 43 0.29 -12.39 8.41
CA ILE A 43 1.06 -12.85 9.57
C ILE A 43 1.06 -14.38 9.64
N PHE A 44 -0.11 -15.01 9.51
CA PHE A 44 -0.24 -16.46 9.55
C PHE A 44 0.60 -17.14 8.45
N VAL A 45 0.53 -16.65 7.21
CA VAL A 45 1.32 -17.16 6.09
C VAL A 45 2.82 -16.91 6.30
N THR A 46 3.22 -15.76 6.85
CA THR A 46 4.62 -15.50 7.20
C THR A 46 5.15 -16.50 8.21
N VAL A 47 4.42 -16.77 9.29
CA VAL A 47 4.84 -17.72 10.33
C VAL A 47 4.92 -19.14 9.76
N LEU A 48 3.90 -19.55 9.00
CA LEU A 48 3.83 -20.87 8.38
C LEU A 48 4.97 -21.09 7.38
N SER A 49 5.36 -20.05 6.64
CA SER A 49 6.44 -20.10 5.64
C SER A 49 7.83 -19.83 6.23
N SER A 50 8.02 -19.93 7.55
CA SER A 50 9.30 -19.69 8.23
C SER A 50 10.48 -20.46 7.66
N GLY A 51 10.29 -21.74 7.34
CA GLY A 51 11.33 -22.53 6.68
C GLY A 51 11.75 -21.98 5.31
N TYR A 52 10.84 -21.37 4.56
CA TYR A 52 11.14 -20.83 3.24
C TYR A 52 11.96 -19.55 3.32
N TRP A 53 11.49 -18.52 4.04
CA TRP A 53 12.16 -17.22 4.04
C TRP A 53 13.45 -17.18 4.86
N MET A 54 13.71 -18.17 5.72
CA MET A 54 14.99 -18.32 6.40
C MET A 54 16.08 -18.93 5.50
N SER A 55 15.71 -19.74 4.50
CA SER A 55 16.66 -20.54 3.71
C SER A 55 16.67 -20.20 2.22
N SER A 56 15.66 -19.49 1.72
CA SER A 56 15.49 -19.16 0.30
C SER A 56 15.50 -17.65 0.05
N PRO A 57 15.95 -17.21 -1.15
CA PRO A 57 16.03 -15.80 -1.51
C PRO A 57 14.65 -15.24 -1.88
N TRP A 58 13.76 -15.11 -0.89
CA TRP A 58 12.41 -14.57 -1.06
C TRP A 58 12.38 -13.16 -1.66
N HIS A 59 13.45 -12.39 -1.43
CA HIS A 59 13.63 -11.04 -1.96
C HIS A 59 13.66 -11.01 -3.49
N ALA A 60 14.28 -12.00 -4.14
CA ALA A 60 14.32 -12.11 -5.60
C ALA A 60 12.93 -12.35 -6.18
N THR A 61 12.11 -13.14 -5.49
CA THR A 61 10.70 -13.35 -5.85
C THR A 61 9.88 -12.07 -5.67
N ALA A 62 10.11 -11.32 -4.59
CA ALA A 62 9.43 -10.04 -4.39
C ALA A 62 9.78 -9.02 -5.48
N VAL A 63 11.06 -8.89 -5.85
CA VAL A 63 11.51 -7.97 -6.91
C VAL A 63 10.92 -8.33 -8.28
N SER A 64 10.69 -9.62 -8.57
CA SER A 64 10.11 -10.04 -9.85
C SER A 64 8.58 -9.93 -9.91
N LEU A 65 7.88 -10.06 -8.78
CA LEU A 65 6.40 -10.06 -8.75
C LEU A 65 5.79 -8.70 -8.44
N LEU A 66 6.31 -7.96 -7.46
CA LEU A 66 5.68 -6.73 -6.96
C LEU A 66 5.55 -5.62 -8.02
N PRO A 67 6.54 -5.37 -8.89
CA PRO A 67 6.41 -4.33 -9.92
C PRO A 67 5.23 -4.58 -10.88
N ASN A 68 4.96 -5.86 -11.21
CA ASN A 68 3.83 -6.22 -12.06
C ASN A 68 2.51 -5.92 -11.35
N LEU A 69 2.36 -6.35 -10.09
CA LEU A 69 1.16 -6.07 -9.30
C LEU A 69 0.94 -4.57 -9.13
N LEU A 70 1.99 -3.82 -8.79
CA LEU A 70 1.94 -2.37 -8.67
C LEU A 70 1.49 -1.72 -9.98
N GLY A 71 2.06 -2.14 -11.11
CA GLY A 71 1.67 -1.68 -12.44
C GLY A 71 0.18 -1.93 -12.73
N PHE A 72 -0.30 -3.16 -12.52
CA PHE A 72 -1.71 -3.50 -12.69
C PHE A 72 -2.63 -2.68 -11.80
N GLY A 73 -2.26 -2.47 -10.53
CA GLY A 73 -3.08 -1.69 -9.61
C GLY A 73 -3.09 -0.20 -9.93
N VAL A 74 -1.98 0.38 -10.40
CA VAL A 74 -1.94 1.79 -10.87
C VAL A 74 -2.78 1.95 -12.14
N THR A 75 -2.68 1.03 -13.09
CA THR A 75 -3.55 1.02 -14.28
C THR A 75 -5.02 0.87 -13.89
N GLY A 76 -5.34 -0.04 -12.97
CA GLY A 76 -6.69 -0.22 -12.45
C GLY A 76 -7.22 1.04 -11.77
N TYR A 77 -6.37 1.74 -11.00
CA TYR A 77 -6.72 3.01 -10.39
C TYR A 77 -6.93 4.13 -11.41
N ALA A 78 -6.10 4.21 -12.45
CA ALA A 78 -6.25 5.17 -13.53
C ALA A 78 -7.58 4.97 -14.29
N ILE A 79 -7.93 3.71 -14.58
CA ILE A 79 -9.23 3.37 -15.15
C ILE A 79 -10.36 3.78 -14.20
N TRP A 80 -10.24 3.47 -12.91
CA TRP A 80 -11.23 3.86 -11.90
C TRP A 80 -11.50 5.36 -11.89
N ILE A 81 -10.44 6.17 -11.84
CA ILE A 81 -10.56 7.64 -11.85
C ILE A 81 -11.12 8.13 -13.19
N GLY A 82 -10.72 7.51 -14.30
CA GLY A 82 -11.16 7.88 -15.65
C GLY A 82 -12.60 7.47 -16.00
N TRP A 83 -13.16 6.45 -15.33
CA TRP A 83 -14.44 5.83 -15.67
C TRP A 83 -15.68 6.55 -15.09
N GLY A 84 -15.51 7.67 -14.40
CA GLY A 84 -16.61 8.38 -13.72
C GLY A 84 -17.18 9.57 -14.49
N ASP A 85 -18.46 9.50 -14.86
CA ASP A 85 -19.30 10.67 -15.18
C ASP A 85 -19.44 11.54 -13.91
N GLU A 86 -19.59 12.86 -14.07
CA GLU A 86 -19.72 13.85 -13.00
C GLU A 86 -20.79 13.40 -11.98
N LYS A 87 -21.93 12.91 -12.49
CA LYS A 87 -23.05 12.41 -11.69
C LYS A 87 -22.71 11.18 -10.84
N LEU A 88 -21.84 10.29 -11.34
CA LEU A 88 -21.40 9.12 -10.58
C LEU A 88 -20.44 9.54 -9.47
N ARG A 89 -19.53 10.48 -9.77
CA ARG A 89 -18.60 11.03 -8.77
C ARG A 89 -19.37 11.77 -7.67
N GLU A 90 -20.31 12.64 -8.03
CA GLU A 90 -21.19 13.32 -7.08
C GLU A 90 -21.96 12.34 -6.19
N ALA A 91 -22.56 11.31 -6.78
CA ALA A 91 -23.31 10.31 -6.02
C ALA A 91 -22.41 9.50 -5.05
N LEU A 92 -21.17 9.20 -5.45
CA LEU A 92 -20.18 8.55 -4.58
C LEU A 92 -19.64 9.49 -3.51
N MET A 93 -19.59 10.80 -3.77
CA MET A 93 -19.27 11.82 -2.77
C MET A 93 -20.35 11.92 -1.69
N ASP A 94 -21.61 11.61 -2.04
CA ASP A 94 -22.73 11.56 -1.09
C ASP A 94 -22.82 10.25 -0.28
N ILE A 95 -22.18 9.17 -0.74
CA ILE A 95 -22.07 7.93 0.03
C ILE A 95 -21.06 8.15 1.17
N GLY A 96 -21.52 8.01 2.42
CA GLY A 96 -20.62 7.95 3.58
C GLY A 96 -20.05 9.30 4.01
N LYS A 97 -20.91 10.29 4.31
CA LYS A 97 -20.50 11.52 5.02
C LYS A 97 -20.16 11.18 6.48
N GLY A 98 -18.95 10.69 6.72
CA GLY A 98 -18.42 10.33 8.04
C GLY A 98 -16.90 10.47 8.12
N GLU A 99 -16.29 10.03 9.22
CA GLU A 99 -14.85 10.24 9.48
C GLU A 99 -13.91 9.65 8.42
N LYS A 100 -14.33 8.59 7.71
CA LYS A 100 -13.54 7.91 6.67
C LYS A 100 -13.62 8.59 5.29
N GLY A 101 -14.36 9.69 5.17
CA GLY A 101 -14.62 10.37 3.91
C GLY A 101 -15.64 9.62 3.04
N SER A 102 -15.91 10.19 1.86
CA SER A 102 -16.91 9.64 0.95
C SER A 102 -16.50 8.29 0.37
N GLY A 103 -17.45 7.55 -0.20
CA GLY A 103 -17.19 6.26 -0.86
C GLY A 103 -16.13 6.37 -1.95
N TYR A 104 -16.08 7.52 -2.66
CA TYR A 104 -15.01 7.82 -3.61
C TYR A 104 -13.64 7.90 -2.94
N VAL A 105 -13.53 8.72 -1.87
CA VAL A 105 -12.28 8.90 -1.11
C VAL A 105 -11.81 7.58 -0.49
N GLN A 106 -12.74 6.75 -0.01
CA GLN A 106 -12.43 5.46 0.57
C GLN A 106 -11.79 4.50 -0.44
N ILE A 107 -12.33 4.40 -1.66
CA ILE A 107 -11.73 3.57 -2.72
C ILE A 107 -10.34 4.10 -3.07
N SER A 108 -10.18 5.42 -3.23
CA SER A 108 -8.87 6.02 -3.49
C SER A 108 -7.86 5.75 -2.37
N ALA A 109 -8.30 5.77 -1.11
CA ALA A 109 -7.44 5.45 0.03
C ALA A 109 -7.01 3.97 0.05
N ILE A 110 -7.87 3.04 -0.37
CA ILE A 110 -7.52 1.60 -0.47
C ILE A 110 -6.47 1.39 -1.56
N PHE A 111 -6.63 2.00 -2.74
CA PHE A 111 -5.62 1.96 -3.80
C PHE A 111 -4.29 2.58 -3.37
N ALA A 112 -4.34 3.71 -2.66
CA ALA A 112 -3.14 4.35 -2.11
C ALA A 112 -2.44 3.44 -1.08
N HIS A 113 -3.20 2.76 -0.21
CA HIS A 113 -2.65 1.81 0.75
C HIS A 113 -1.97 0.63 0.04
N PHE A 114 -2.65 0.03 -0.94
CA PHE A 114 -2.09 -1.02 -1.78
C PHE A 114 -0.76 -0.59 -2.42
N GLY A 115 -0.73 0.56 -3.10
CA GLY A 115 0.49 1.06 -3.75
C GLY A 115 1.62 1.34 -2.75
N MET A 116 1.29 1.93 -1.59
CA MET A 116 2.28 2.23 -0.55
C MET A 116 2.90 0.97 0.03
N VAL A 117 2.09 -0.04 0.36
CA VAL A 117 2.57 -1.32 0.90
C VAL A 117 3.43 -2.06 -0.13
N GLN A 118 3.03 -2.05 -1.40
CA GLN A 118 3.82 -2.61 -2.50
C GLN A 118 5.20 -1.94 -2.62
N CYS A 119 5.26 -0.61 -2.57
CA CYS A 119 6.53 0.13 -2.58
C CYS A 119 7.41 -0.20 -1.36
N ILE A 120 6.83 -0.25 -0.16
CA ILE A 120 7.56 -0.61 1.07
C ILE A 120 8.14 -2.02 0.95
N ALA A 121 7.32 -2.99 0.53
CA ALA A 121 7.77 -4.37 0.35
C ALA A 121 8.89 -4.49 -0.69
N LEU A 122 8.80 -3.74 -1.80
CA LEU A 122 9.84 -3.71 -2.83
C LEU A 122 11.15 -3.08 -2.31
N VAL A 123 11.08 -1.98 -1.57
CA VAL A 123 12.27 -1.37 -0.94
C VAL A 123 12.92 -2.34 0.05
N LEU A 124 12.13 -3.02 0.89
CA LEU A 124 12.65 -4.02 1.81
C LEU A 124 13.30 -5.21 1.08
N ALA A 125 12.70 -5.67 -0.03
CA ALA A 125 13.28 -6.72 -0.85
C ALA A 125 14.60 -6.28 -1.50
N LEU A 126 14.68 -5.06 -2.04
CA LEU A 126 15.91 -4.51 -2.62
C LEU A 126 17.03 -4.38 -1.57
N VAL A 127 16.69 -3.91 -0.36
CA VAL A 127 17.65 -3.85 0.75
C VAL A 127 18.10 -5.27 1.13
N ALA A 128 17.19 -6.23 1.21
CA ALA A 128 17.53 -7.63 1.50
C ALA A 128 18.43 -8.23 0.40
N SER A 129 18.15 -8.00 -0.88
CA SER A 129 19.00 -8.43 -2.00
C SER A 129 20.39 -7.80 -1.94
N ALA A 130 20.49 -6.51 -1.58
CA ALA A 130 21.76 -5.82 -1.43
C ALA A 130 22.59 -6.36 -0.24
N LEU A 131 21.92 -6.77 0.84
CA LEU A 131 22.58 -7.37 2.02
C LEU A 131 22.93 -8.86 1.82
N ASP A 132 22.27 -9.56 0.90
CA ASP A 132 22.58 -10.96 0.58
C ASP A 132 23.79 -11.09 -0.36
N TYR A 133 24.18 -9.99 -1.05
CA TYR A 133 25.43 -9.93 -1.80
C TYR A 133 26.61 -10.10 -0.85
N GLN A 134 27.39 -11.18 -1.05
CA GLN A 134 28.42 -11.68 -0.13
C GLN A 134 29.12 -10.56 0.64
N LEU A 135 28.69 -10.32 1.88
CA LEU A 135 29.46 -9.54 2.84
C LEU A 135 30.71 -10.37 3.17
N SER A 136 31.75 -10.18 2.35
CA SER A 136 33.10 -10.52 2.76
C SER A 136 33.34 -9.90 4.13
N PRO A 137 33.91 -10.62 5.12
CA PRO A 137 34.14 -10.11 6.48
C PRO A 137 34.94 -8.79 6.55
N LYS A 138 35.47 -8.31 5.42
CA LYS A 138 36.27 -7.09 5.28
C LYS A 138 35.56 -5.94 4.54
N SER A 139 34.29 -6.08 4.13
CA SER A 139 33.59 -5.00 3.40
C SER A 139 32.11 -4.85 3.79
N GLY A 140 31.57 -3.64 3.59
CA GLY A 140 30.17 -3.31 3.84
C GLY A 140 29.83 -2.98 5.29
N LEU A 141 28.55 -3.13 5.66
CA LEU A 141 28.04 -2.83 7.01
C LEU A 141 28.71 -3.68 8.09
N ALA A 142 29.14 -4.91 7.78
CA ALA A 142 29.87 -5.76 8.72
C ALA A 142 31.17 -5.13 9.24
N CYS A 143 31.88 -4.35 8.41
CA CYS A 143 33.06 -3.58 8.82
C CYS A 143 32.67 -2.42 9.74
N ILE A 144 31.56 -1.73 9.47
CA ILE A 144 31.04 -0.66 10.33
C ILE A 144 30.65 -1.23 11.70
N PHE A 145 29.89 -2.33 11.74
CA PHE A 145 29.50 -3.01 12.98
C PHE A 145 30.71 -3.52 13.79
N HIS A 146 31.73 -4.07 13.11
CA HIS A 146 32.99 -4.46 13.74
C HIS A 146 33.76 -3.24 14.27
N SER A 147 33.83 -2.13 13.52
CA SER A 147 34.50 -0.89 13.93
C SER A 147 33.78 -0.17 15.09
N LEU A 148 32.46 -0.38 15.22
CA LEU A 148 31.64 0.20 16.29
C LEU A 148 31.62 -0.66 17.56
N SER A 149 32.46 -1.72 17.65
CA SER A 149 32.53 -2.65 18.79
C SER A 149 31.19 -3.32 19.14
N LEU A 150 30.28 -3.46 18.17
CA LEU A 150 29.03 -4.17 18.39
C LEU A 150 29.29 -5.69 18.34
N PRO A 151 28.79 -6.48 19.32
CA PRO A 151 29.01 -7.92 19.36
C PRO A 151 28.56 -8.58 18.07
N THR A 152 29.40 -9.46 17.50
CA THR A 152 29.10 -10.24 16.28
C THR A 152 27.83 -11.10 16.41
N ASP A 153 27.41 -11.39 17.64
CA ASP A 153 26.16 -12.09 17.98
C ASP A 153 24.90 -11.26 17.68
N THR A 154 25.02 -9.94 17.52
CA THR A 154 23.87 -9.10 17.12
C THR A 154 23.42 -9.44 15.70
N MET A 155 24.35 -9.87 14.83
CA MET A 155 24.09 -10.21 13.44
C MET A 155 23.26 -11.50 13.30
N SER A 156 23.34 -12.43 14.27
CA SER A 156 22.58 -13.68 14.23
C SER A 156 21.08 -13.48 14.50
N TYR A 157 20.70 -12.42 15.22
CA TYR A 157 19.29 -12.08 15.46
C TYR A 157 18.73 -11.08 14.45
N LEU A 158 19.56 -10.17 13.93
CA LEU A 158 19.12 -9.13 13.00
C LEU A 158 18.71 -9.70 11.63
N ARG A 159 19.43 -10.70 11.12
CA ARG A 159 19.12 -11.35 9.83
C ARG A 159 17.75 -12.04 9.82
N PRO A 160 17.41 -12.96 10.74
CA PRO A 160 16.10 -13.61 10.74
C PRO A 160 14.97 -12.62 11.04
N PHE A 161 15.19 -11.62 11.90
CA PHE A 161 14.20 -10.57 12.14
C PHE A 161 13.93 -9.73 10.90
N GLY A 162 14.97 -9.26 10.22
CA GLY A 162 14.85 -8.51 8.96
C GLY A 162 14.18 -9.33 7.86
N ALA A 163 14.52 -10.62 7.75
CA ALA A 163 13.87 -11.53 6.81
C ALA A 163 12.38 -11.74 7.13
N ALA A 164 12.01 -11.92 8.40
CA ALA A 164 10.63 -12.06 8.83
C ALA A 164 9.80 -10.80 8.51
N VAL A 165 10.33 -9.62 8.85
CA VAL A 165 9.66 -8.33 8.56
C VAL A 165 9.54 -8.11 7.06
N GLY A 166 10.60 -8.31 6.29
CA GLY A 166 10.60 -8.14 4.84
C GLY A 166 9.62 -9.10 4.15
N TYR A 167 9.64 -10.38 4.55
CA TYR A 167 8.73 -11.38 4.01
C TYR A 167 7.27 -11.11 4.40
N PHE A 168 7.02 -10.63 5.62
CA PHE A 168 5.69 -10.19 6.04
C PHE A 168 5.14 -9.09 5.11
N PHE A 169 5.92 -8.04 4.84
CA PHE A 169 5.49 -6.99 3.92
C PHE A 169 5.29 -7.50 2.49
N PHE A 170 6.13 -8.43 2.03
CA PHE A 170 5.95 -9.08 0.72
C PHE A 170 4.61 -9.83 0.64
N VAL A 171 4.29 -10.67 1.61
CA VAL A 171 3.03 -11.42 1.65
C VAL A 171 1.85 -10.46 1.82
N TYR A 172 1.97 -9.47 2.71
CA TYR A 172 0.92 -8.48 2.93
C TYR A 172 0.63 -7.67 1.67
N ALA A 173 1.65 -7.29 0.90
CA ALA A 173 1.48 -6.60 -0.38
C ALA A 173 0.63 -7.40 -1.37
N ILE A 174 0.80 -8.73 -1.44
CA ILE A 174 -0.04 -9.58 -2.28
C ILE A 174 -1.51 -9.55 -1.80
N PHE A 175 -1.72 -9.61 -0.49
CA PHE A 175 -3.08 -9.56 0.07
C PHE A 175 -3.76 -8.19 -0.08
N THR A 176 -3.02 -7.08 -0.04
CA THR A 176 -3.61 -5.76 -0.33
C THR A 176 -4.03 -5.62 -1.81
N ALA A 177 -3.42 -6.38 -2.72
CA ALA A 177 -3.89 -6.48 -4.12
C ALA A 177 -5.27 -7.15 -4.20
N LEU A 178 -5.46 -8.22 -3.42
CA LEU A 178 -6.76 -8.90 -3.28
C LEU A 178 -7.79 -7.98 -2.60
N GLU A 179 -7.42 -7.31 -1.51
CA GLU A 179 -8.27 -6.32 -0.83
C GLU A 179 -8.77 -5.25 -1.81
N THR A 180 -7.86 -4.70 -2.61
CA THR A 180 -8.19 -3.67 -3.62
C THR A 180 -9.17 -4.20 -4.66
N THR A 181 -8.99 -5.44 -5.11
CA THR A 181 -9.91 -6.10 -6.05
C THR A 181 -11.30 -6.26 -5.44
N LEU A 182 -11.40 -6.68 -4.18
CA LEU A 182 -12.68 -6.79 -3.47
C LEU A 182 -13.30 -5.41 -3.20
N ALA A 183 -12.49 -4.37 -2.97
CA ALA A 183 -12.96 -3.01 -2.81
C ALA A 183 -13.65 -2.49 -4.09
N LEU A 184 -13.07 -2.74 -5.26
CA LEU A 184 -13.70 -2.47 -6.55
C LEU A 184 -15.03 -3.24 -6.71
N PHE A 185 -15.08 -4.49 -6.26
CA PHE A 185 -16.32 -5.27 -6.29
C PHE A 185 -17.41 -4.68 -5.38
N ARG A 186 -17.06 -4.27 -4.15
CA ARG A 186 -18.00 -3.60 -3.21
C ARG A 186 -18.56 -2.31 -3.81
N LEU A 187 -17.70 -1.54 -4.47
CA LEU A 187 -18.08 -0.33 -5.18
C LEU A 187 -19.12 -0.62 -6.28
N ALA A 188 -18.96 -1.68 -7.07
CA ALA A 188 -19.96 -2.06 -8.07
C ALA A 188 -21.34 -2.30 -7.42
N GLY A 189 -21.37 -2.89 -6.23
CA GLY A 189 -22.59 -3.02 -5.42
C GLY A 189 -23.20 -1.69 -5.00
N TRP A 190 -22.38 -0.70 -4.60
CA TRP A 190 -22.85 0.65 -4.30
C TRP A 190 -23.46 1.33 -5.52
N VAL A 191 -22.81 1.23 -6.69
CA VAL A 191 -23.34 1.77 -7.96
C VAL A 191 -24.69 1.16 -8.32
N GLN A 192 -24.83 -0.17 -8.15
CA GLN A 192 -26.11 -0.85 -8.38
C GLN A 192 -27.20 -0.35 -7.45
N LYS A 193 -26.90 -0.19 -6.15
CA LYS A 193 -27.85 0.31 -5.14
C LYS A 193 -28.28 1.75 -5.47
N MET A 194 -27.36 2.61 -5.87
CA MET A 194 -27.67 3.99 -6.28
C MET A 194 -28.60 4.04 -7.49
N ARG A 195 -28.32 3.23 -8.53
CA ARG A 195 -29.18 3.13 -9.71
C ARG A 195 -30.60 2.68 -9.37
N LYS A 196 -30.76 1.74 -8.44
CA LYS A 196 -32.09 1.32 -7.96
C LYS A 196 -32.84 2.46 -7.27
N MET A 197 -32.17 3.20 -6.37
CA MET A 197 -32.78 4.32 -5.64
C MET A 197 -33.21 5.47 -6.56
N GLN A 198 -32.44 5.77 -7.61
CA GLN A 198 -32.82 6.78 -8.61
C GLN A 198 -34.08 6.39 -9.39
N LYS A 199 -34.21 5.11 -9.78
CA LYS A 199 -35.41 4.61 -10.48
C LYS A 199 -36.69 4.65 -9.64
N THR A 200 -36.58 4.60 -8.32
CA THR A 200 -37.73 4.62 -7.39
C THR A 200 -38.18 6.01 -6.95
N LYS A 201 -37.46 7.09 -7.29
CA LYS A 201 -37.93 8.45 -6.97
C LYS A 201 -39.06 8.83 -7.95
N PRO A 202 -40.29 9.14 -7.47
CA PRO A 202 -41.35 9.61 -8.34
C PRO A 202 -40.96 10.95 -8.97
N THR A 203 -41.18 11.10 -10.27
CA THR A 203 -41.05 12.38 -10.98
C THR A 203 -41.95 13.41 -10.29
N PRO A 204 -41.46 14.62 -9.94
CA PRO A 204 -42.33 15.67 -9.42
C PRO A 204 -43.39 15.94 -10.50
N GLN A 205 -44.66 15.67 -10.18
CA GLN A 205 -45.75 16.13 -11.03
C GLN A 205 -45.66 17.66 -11.06
N ASN A 206 -45.40 18.20 -12.26
CA ASN A 206 -45.48 19.62 -12.52
C ASN A 206 -46.83 20.11 -11.98
N GLN A 207 -46.79 20.97 -10.95
CA GLN A 207 -47.94 21.77 -10.56
C GLN A 207 -48.18 22.74 -11.72
N GLN A 208 -49.14 22.36 -12.58
CA GLN A 208 -49.77 23.25 -13.55
C GLN A 208 -50.63 24.28 -12.82
#